data_AF-A0ABD0MXL4-F1
#
_entry.id   AF-A0ABD0MXL4-F1
#
_cell.length_a   1.000
_cell.length_b   1.000
_cell.length_c   1.000
_cell.angle_alpha   90.00
_cell.angle_beta   90.00
_cell.angle_gamma   90.00
#
_symmetry.space_group_name_H-M   'P 1'
#
loop_
_entity.id
_entity.type
_entity.pdbx_description
1 polymer ?
#
loop_
_entity_poly.entity_id
_entity_poly.type
_entity_poly.pdbx_seq_one_letter_code
_entity_poly.pdbx_strand_id
1 'polypeptide(L)'
;THFVRQFHFTAWPDHGVPKTTDVLIDFRHLVREHMDQYSHHSPTVVHCSAGVGRTGTFIAIDHLILQIERDSAVDVYGIVNNMRMHRPLMVQTE
;
A
#
# COMPACT_ATOMS: atom_id res chain seq x y z
N THR A 1 -15.04 22.77 -6.85
CA THR A 1 -14.86 22.18 -5.50
C THR A 1 -14.34 20.77 -5.68
N HIS A 2 -13.28 20.36 -4.98
CA HIS A 2 -12.78 18.99 -5.04
C HIS A 2 -13.24 18.21 -3.82
N PHE A 3 -13.63 16.96 -4.01
CA PHE A 3 -13.97 16.03 -2.92
C PHE A 3 -12.74 15.18 -2.60
N VAL A 4 -12.46 15.00 -1.31
CA VAL A 4 -11.37 14.14 -0.82
C VAL A 4 -12.00 13.05 0.03
N ARG A 5 -11.67 11.78 -0.25
CA ARG A 5 -12.00 10.65 0.61
C ARG A 5 -10.74 10.18 1.32
N GLN A 6 -10.82 10.06 2.64
CA GLN A 6 -9.75 9.51 3.46
C GLN A 6 -10.13 8.10 3.93
N PHE A 7 -9.23 7.15 3.73
CA PHE A 7 -9.34 5.80 4.26
C PHE A 7 -8.40 5.67 5.46
N HIS A 8 -8.93 5.25 6.61
CA HIS A 8 -8.16 5.15 7.84
C HIS A 8 -8.10 3.70 8.33
N PHE A 9 -6.96 3.06 8.14
CA PHE A 9 -6.71 1.71 8.65
C PHE A 9 -6.26 1.75 10.12
N THR A 10 -7.14 1.34 11.03
CA THR A 10 -6.93 1.42 12.49
C THR A 10 -6.49 0.10 13.12
N ALA A 11 -6.47 -1.00 12.36
CA ALA A 11 -6.16 -2.33 12.88
C ALA A 11 -4.65 -2.65 12.93
N TRP A 12 -3.78 -1.71 12.52
CA TRP A 12 -2.34 -1.91 12.63
C TRP A 12 -1.86 -1.66 14.06
N PRO A 13 -1.24 -2.65 14.74
CA PRO A 13 -0.79 -2.50 16.12
C PRO A 13 0.34 -1.47 16.27
N ASP A 14 0.41 -0.80 17.41
CA ASP A 14 1.48 0.18 17.70
C ASP A 14 2.88 -0.43 17.62
N HIS A 15 3.01 -1.69 18.02
CA HIS A 15 4.24 -2.48 17.91
C HIS A 15 4.02 -3.72 17.03
N GLY A 16 4.91 -3.93 16.07
CA GLY A 16 4.88 -5.08 15.17
C GLY A 16 3.94 -4.91 13.96
N VAL A 17 3.37 -6.03 13.51
CA VAL A 17 2.54 -6.15 12.31
C VAL A 17 1.20 -6.84 12.63
N PRO A 18 0.16 -6.65 11.81
CA PRO A 18 -1.07 -7.42 11.93
C PRO A 18 -0.81 -8.93 11.96
N LYS A 19 -1.57 -9.68 12.79
CA LYS A 19 -1.40 -11.13 12.93
C LYS A 19 -1.82 -11.92 11.69
N THR A 20 -2.78 -11.38 10.95
CA THR A 20 -3.24 -11.92 9.67
C THR A 20 -3.24 -10.81 8.63
N THR A 21 -3.18 -11.20 7.36
CA THR A 21 -3.12 -10.29 6.23
C THR A 21 -4.50 -9.90 5.70
N ASP A 22 -5.53 -10.68 6.03
CA ASP A 22 -6.87 -10.58 5.42
C ASP A 22 -7.45 -9.16 5.54
N VAL A 23 -7.41 -8.59 6.75
CA VAL A 23 -7.95 -7.25 7.02
C VAL A 23 -7.22 -6.16 6.22
N LEU A 24 -5.91 -6.30 6.01
CA LEU A 24 -5.14 -5.35 5.23
C LEU A 24 -5.39 -5.50 3.72
N ILE A 25 -5.59 -6.73 3.25
CA ILE A 25 -5.95 -7.04 1.87
C ILE A 25 -7.37 -6.50 1.57
N ASP A 26 -8.34 -6.74 2.44
CA ASP A 26 -9.70 -6.19 2.33
C ASP A 26 -9.69 -4.66 2.29
N PHE A 27 -8.89 -4.03 3.17
CA PHE A 27 -8.71 -2.59 3.15
C PHE A 27 -8.10 -2.09 1.83
N ARG A 28 -7.12 -2.81 1.27
CA ARG A 28 -6.57 -2.51 -0.06
C ARG A 28 -7.65 -2.59 -1.13
N HIS A 29 -8.50 -3.61 -1.13
CA HIS A 29 -9.59 -3.75 -2.11
C HIS A 29 -10.56 -2.56 -2.03
N LEU A 30 -10.96 -2.14 -0.82
CA LEU A 30 -11.81 -0.96 -0.62
C LEU A 30 -11.18 0.33 -1.15
N VAL A 31 -9.88 0.52 -0.92
CA VAL A 31 -9.13 1.68 -1.44
C VAL A 31 -9.09 1.63 -2.96
N ARG A 32 -8.79 0.45 -3.55
CA ARG A 32 -8.66 0.28 -5.00
C ARG A 32 -9.99 0.47 -5.73
N GLU A 33 -11.08 -0.07 -5.21
CA GLU A 33 -12.43 0.12 -5.75
C GLU A 33 -12.79 1.61 -5.85
N HIS A 34 -12.37 2.41 -4.86
CA HIS A 34 -12.57 3.86 -4.93
C HIS A 34 -11.62 4.53 -5.93
N MET A 35 -10.34 4.14 -5.96
CA MET A 35 -9.37 4.69 -6.91
C MET A 35 -9.80 4.49 -8.37
N ASP A 36 -10.35 3.32 -8.69
CA ASP A 36 -10.76 2.95 -10.05
C ASP A 36 -11.95 3.80 -10.56
N GLN A 37 -12.63 4.55 -9.69
CA GLN A 37 -13.69 5.51 -10.07
C GLN A 37 -13.13 6.84 -10.59
N TYR A 38 -11.83 7.11 -10.47
CA TYR A 38 -11.21 8.38 -10.82
C TYR A 38 -10.08 8.22 -11.85
N SER A 39 -9.71 9.33 -12.49
CA SER A 39 -8.66 9.32 -13.50
C SER A 39 -7.28 8.96 -12.90
N HIS A 40 -6.43 8.33 -13.71
CA HIS A 40 -5.05 8.01 -13.34
C HIS A 40 -4.16 9.23 -13.01
N HIS A 41 -4.63 10.46 -13.25
CA HIS A 41 -3.93 11.70 -12.89
C HIS A 41 -4.19 12.15 -11.45
N SER A 42 -4.81 11.31 -10.62
CA SER A 42 -5.13 11.58 -9.21
C SER A 42 -4.38 10.60 -8.31
N PRO A 43 -3.11 10.88 -7.94
CA PRO A 43 -2.33 9.98 -7.11
C PRO A 43 -2.95 9.84 -5.72
N THR A 44 -2.96 8.62 -5.19
CA THR A 44 -3.40 8.36 -3.82
C THR A 44 -2.31 8.73 -2.83
N VAL A 45 -2.65 9.54 -1.83
CA VAL A 45 -1.75 9.87 -0.73
C VAL A 45 -1.83 8.76 0.32
N VAL A 46 -0.69 8.10 0.58
CA VAL A 46 -0.56 7.09 1.63
C VAL A 46 0.40 7.60 2.68
N HIS A 47 0.03 7.57 3.95
CA HIS A 47 0.90 8.01 5.05
C HIS A 47 0.77 7.11 6.28
N CYS A 48 1.78 7.17 7.15
CA CYS A 48 1.75 6.62 8.51
C CYS A 48 2.43 7.66 9.43
N SER A 49 3.31 7.24 10.35
CA SER A 49 4.11 8.17 11.17
C SER A 49 5.24 8.81 10.36
N ALA A 50 6.20 8.02 9.89
CA ALA A 50 7.33 8.50 9.07
C ALA A 50 7.08 8.37 7.55
N GLY A 51 5.96 7.74 7.17
CA GLY A 51 5.61 7.50 5.76
C GLY A 51 6.54 6.51 5.05
N VAL A 52 7.10 5.52 5.76
CA VAL A 52 8.06 4.55 5.18
C VAL A 52 7.74 3.09 5.50
N GLY A 53 7.43 2.76 6.77
CA GLY A 53 7.11 1.40 7.21
C GLY A 53 5.75 0.92 6.70
N ARG A 54 4.68 1.20 7.47
CA ARG A 54 3.29 0.82 7.10
C ARG A 54 2.89 1.34 5.71
N THR A 55 3.31 2.56 5.37
CA THR A 55 3.13 3.15 4.04
C THR A 55 3.78 2.32 2.95
N GLY A 56 5.04 1.92 3.12
CA GLY A 56 5.72 1.08 2.17
C GLY A 56 5.10 -0.31 2.08
N THR A 57 4.70 -0.91 3.19
CA THR A 57 4.04 -2.23 3.16
C THR A 57 2.71 -2.17 2.40
N PHE A 58 1.88 -1.15 2.63
CA PHE A 58 0.61 -1.00 1.91
C PHE A 58 0.82 -0.82 0.40
N ILE A 59 1.75 0.07 0.00
CA ILE A 59 2.05 0.31 -1.42
C ILE A 59 2.64 -0.95 -2.09
N ALA A 60 3.53 -1.67 -1.39
CA ALA A 60 4.11 -2.91 -1.89
C ALA A 60 3.05 -3.99 -2.11
N ILE A 61 2.14 -4.19 -1.15
CA ILE A 61 1.02 -5.14 -1.28
C ILE A 61 0.15 -4.79 -2.48
N ASP A 62 -0.18 -3.51 -2.68
CA ASP A 62 -0.98 -3.09 -3.83
C ASP A 62 -0.32 -3.46 -5.16
N HIS A 63 0.98 -3.17 -5.30
CA HIS A 63 1.77 -3.52 -6.48
C HIS A 63 1.91 -5.04 -6.67
N LEU A 64 2.15 -5.78 -5.59
CA LEU A 64 2.33 -7.24 -5.64
C LEU A 64 1.06 -7.95 -6.09
N ILE A 65 -0.10 -7.54 -5.57
CA ILE A 65 -1.37 -8.13 -5.99
C ILE A 65 -1.64 -7.82 -7.46
N LEU A 66 -1.35 -6.61 -7.94
CA LEU A 66 -1.47 -6.28 -9.38
C LEU A 66 -0.52 -7.13 -10.25
N GLN A 67 0.69 -7.42 -9.77
CA GLN A 67 1.65 -8.27 -10.47
C GLN A 67 1.16 -9.72 -10.54
N ILE A 68 0.60 -10.24 -9.44
CA ILE A 68 -0.02 -11.58 -9.39
C ILE A 68 -1.18 -11.66 -10.39
N GLU A 69 -2.09 -10.68 -10.37
CA GLU A 69 -3.27 -10.64 -11.24
C GLU A 69 -2.92 -10.56 -12.73
N ARG A 70 -1.84 -9.85 -13.09
CA ARG A 70 -1.43 -9.64 -14.48
C ARG A 70 -0.51 -10.72 -15.02
N ASP A 71 0.49 -11.08 -14.24
CA ASP A 71 1.65 -11.84 -14.71
C ASP A 71 1.73 -13.24 -14.07
N SER A 72 0.85 -13.56 -13.12
CA SER A 72 0.95 -14.78 -12.29
C SER A 72 2.33 -14.94 -11.64
N ALA A 73 2.96 -13.80 -11.29
CA ALA A 73 4.31 -13.73 -10.77
C ALA A 73 4.39 -12.77 -9.56
N VAL A 74 5.45 -12.92 -8.78
CA VAL A 74 5.71 -12.12 -7.57
C VAL A 74 7.19 -11.78 -7.52
N ASP A 75 7.51 -10.49 -7.40
CA ASP A 75 8.86 -9.98 -7.13
C ASP A 75 8.86 -8.97 -5.98
N VAL A 76 8.82 -9.48 -4.75
CA VAL A 76 8.83 -8.66 -3.52
C VAL A 76 10.10 -7.81 -3.44
N TYR A 77 11.26 -8.40 -3.74
CA TYR A 77 12.54 -7.71 -3.66
C TYR A 77 12.61 -6.57 -4.67
N GLY A 78 12.29 -6.84 -5.94
CA GLY A 78 12.32 -5.84 -7.00
C GLY A 78 11.37 -4.69 -6.73
N ILE A 79 10.15 -4.96 -6.25
CA ILE A 79 9.17 -3.92 -5.87
C ILE A 79 9.71 -3.07 -4.72
N VAL A 80 10.16 -3.67 -3.62
CA VAL A 80 10.67 -2.90 -2.47
C VAL A 80 11.94 -2.12 -2.85
N ASN A 81 12.83 -2.71 -3.63
CA ASN A 81 14.03 -2.05 -4.13
C ASN A 81 13.67 -0.83 -5.00
N ASN A 82 12.72 -0.98 -5.94
CA ASN A 82 12.23 0.14 -6.76
C ASN A 82 11.60 1.25 -5.91
N MET A 83 10.80 0.90 -4.90
CA MET A 83 10.21 1.88 -3.98
C MET A 83 11.27 2.65 -3.19
N ARG A 84 12.35 1.98 -2.77
CA ARG A 84 13.48 2.59 -2.07
C ARG A 84 14.28 3.57 -2.94
N MET A 85 14.20 3.48 -4.26
CA MET A 85 14.77 4.49 -5.18
C MET A 85 13.99 5.82 -5.16
N HIS A 86 12.72 5.80 -4.76
CA HIS A 86 11.85 6.98 -4.74
C HIS A 86 11.69 7.60 -3.35
N ARG A 87 11.76 6.77 -2.30
CA ARG A 87 11.72 7.21 -0.90
C ARG A 87 12.57 6.27 -0.03
N PRO A 88 13.47 6.77 0.82
CA PRO A 88 14.31 5.90 1.64
C PRO A 88 13.46 5.09 2.64
N LEU A 89 13.97 3.91 3.01
CA LEU A 89 13.42 3.04 4.06
C LEU A 89 12.01 2.50 3.82
N MET A 90 11.50 2.54 2.58
CA MET A 90 10.22 1.89 2.24
C MET A 90 10.26 0.41 2.62
N VAL A 91 9.26 -0.01 3.40
CA VAL A 91 9.24 -1.27 4.17
C VAL A 91 10.44 -1.31 5.14
N GLN A 92 10.20 -0.85 6.37
CA GLN A 92 11.26 -0.42 7.29
C GLN A 92 11.92 -1.55 8.08
N THR A 93 11.15 -2.58 8.44
CA THR A 93 11.61 -3.70 9.27
C THR A 93 11.57 -4.99 8.48
N GLU A 94 12.39 -5.96 8.88
CA GLU A 94 12.32 -7.35 8.44
C GLU A 94 11.03 -8.03 8.93
#